data_AF-A0A7Y5N7S4-F1
#
_entry.id   AF-A0A7Y5N7S4-F1
#
_cell.length_a   1.000
_cell.length_b   1.000
_cell.length_c   1.000
_cell.angle_alpha   90.00
_cell.angle_beta   90.00
_cell.angle_gamma   90.00
#
_symmetry.space_group_name_H-M   'P 1'
#
loop_
_entity.id
_entity.type
_entity.pdbx_description
1 polymer ?
#
loop_
_entity_poly.entity_id
_entity_poly.type
_entity_poly.pdbx_seq_one_letter_code
_entity_poly.pdbx_strand_id
1 'polypeptide(L)'
;MGASLRAGLTALARSTHEGEGCVDAVLVTLVDLPDLTPAVVARVLDVPAHVDNKHSDHVDETGRTHDTDRPHPPTQAGQPTEPGLPDAAHHSLDVRTTCDPELRRALRRAAYEGVPGHPALIGRDHWEGVVASATGDHGARTYFREHEHELVECGDLATGRDADTPDELNTTR
;
A
#
# COMPACT_ATOMS: atom_id res chain seq x y z
N MET A 1 20.81 -3.51 6.81
CA MET A 1 19.56 -3.04 6.15
C MET A 1 19.72 -1.93 5.11
N GLY A 2 20.59 -0.91 5.31
CA GLY A 2 20.68 0.25 4.40
C GLY A 2 21.09 -0.09 2.96
N ALA A 3 21.90 -1.13 2.77
CA ALA A 3 22.34 -1.55 1.44
C ALA A 3 21.20 -1.99 0.51
N SER A 4 20.21 -2.73 1.02
CA SER A 4 19.07 -3.22 0.23
C SER A 4 18.13 -2.08 -0.18
N LEU A 5 17.81 -1.19 0.76
CA LEU A 5 17.01 0.02 0.49
C LEU A 5 17.68 0.87 -0.59
N ARG A 6 18.99 1.13 -0.43
CA ARG A 6 19.77 1.91 -1.38
C ARG A 6 19.77 1.28 -2.77
N ALA A 7 20.00 -0.04 -2.85
CA ALA A 7 20.00 -0.78 -4.11
C ALA A 7 18.62 -0.70 -4.79
N GLY A 8 17.54 -0.88 -4.04
CA GLY A 8 16.16 -0.78 -4.54
C GLY A 8 15.82 0.60 -5.09
N LEU A 9 16.06 1.66 -4.31
CA LEU A 9 15.82 3.04 -4.75
C LEU A 9 16.67 3.42 -5.97
N THR A 10 17.94 2.99 -6.01
CA THR A 10 18.82 3.23 -7.16
C THR A 10 18.31 2.53 -8.42
N ALA A 11 17.77 1.31 -8.30
CA ALA A 11 17.19 0.59 -9.43
C ALA A 11 15.93 1.30 -9.94
N LEU A 12 15.03 1.69 -9.03
CA LEU A 12 13.79 2.42 -9.37
C LEU A 12 14.06 3.80 -9.99
N ALA A 13 15.13 4.48 -9.57
CA ALA A 13 15.55 5.74 -10.17
C ALA A 13 16.03 5.57 -11.62
N ARG A 14 16.63 4.42 -11.95
CA ARG A 14 17.17 4.11 -13.29
C ARG A 14 16.12 3.54 -14.26
N SER A 15 15.14 2.81 -13.74
CA SER A 15 14.13 2.12 -14.55
C SER A 15 13.00 3.00 -15.05
N THR A 16 12.93 4.25 -14.58
CA THR A 16 11.89 5.22 -14.98
C THR A 16 12.48 6.23 -15.95
N HIS A 17 12.25 6.03 -17.26
CA HIS A 17 12.62 7.00 -18.30
C HIS A 17 11.52 8.07 -18.46
N GLU A 18 11.90 9.29 -18.84
CA GLU A 18 10.97 10.36 -19.21
C GLU A 18 10.03 9.87 -20.33
N GLY A 19 8.76 9.64 -20.01
CA GLY A 19 7.71 9.31 -20.98
C GLY A 19 6.88 8.05 -20.67
N GLU A 20 7.37 7.10 -19.88
CA GLU A 20 6.59 5.89 -19.50
C GLU A 20 6.78 5.55 -18.01
N GLY A 21 5.72 5.77 -17.21
CA GLY A 21 5.60 5.25 -15.85
C GLY A 21 6.68 5.70 -14.87
N CYS A 22 6.64 6.95 -14.43
CA CYS A 22 7.44 7.41 -13.31
C CYS A 22 6.86 6.83 -11.99
N VAL A 23 7.70 6.25 -11.14
CA VAL A 23 7.29 5.84 -9.79
C VAL A 23 7.41 7.06 -8.88
N ASP A 24 6.29 7.63 -8.46
CA ASP A 24 6.27 8.89 -7.71
C ASP A 24 6.70 8.75 -6.25
N ALA A 25 6.42 7.62 -5.62
CA ALA A 25 6.82 7.33 -4.26
C ALA A 25 6.98 5.83 -4.05
N VAL A 26 7.65 5.47 -2.96
CA VAL A 26 7.69 4.10 -2.45
C VAL A 26 7.20 4.04 -1.02
N LEU A 27 6.52 2.96 -0.67
CA LEU A 27 6.20 2.61 0.69
C LEU A 27 7.18 1.54 1.19
N VAL A 28 7.87 1.82 2.28
CA VAL A 28 8.87 0.93 2.89
C VAL A 28 8.30 0.34 4.17
N THR A 29 8.10 -0.98 4.16
CA THR A 29 7.65 -1.77 5.30
C THR A 29 8.81 -2.56 5.89
N LEU A 30 8.68 -3.00 7.15
CA LEU A 30 9.46 -4.13 7.65
C LEU A 30 8.74 -5.43 7.24
N VAL A 31 9.48 -6.54 7.28
CA VAL A 31 8.99 -7.87 6.85
C VAL A 31 8.23 -8.58 7.98
N ASP A 32 8.49 -8.18 9.21
CA ASP A 32 8.15 -8.81 10.48
C ASP A 32 7.14 -7.98 11.29
N LEU A 33 6.27 -7.21 10.61
CA LEU A 33 5.15 -6.49 11.23
C LEU A 33 3.85 -7.30 11.09
N PRO A 34 3.55 -8.23 12.02
CA PRO A 34 2.42 -9.16 11.87
C PRO A 34 1.05 -8.47 11.88
N ASP A 35 0.93 -7.26 12.42
CA ASP A 35 -0.30 -6.46 12.46
C ASP A 35 -0.37 -5.36 11.39
N LEU A 36 0.56 -5.33 10.43
CA LEU A 36 0.49 -4.38 9.33
C LEU A 36 -0.71 -4.71 8.41
N THR A 37 -1.79 -3.94 8.55
CA THR A 37 -3.00 -4.12 7.74
C THR A 37 -3.06 -3.19 6.53
N PRO A 38 -3.88 -3.50 5.51
CA PRO A 38 -4.16 -2.57 4.41
C PRO A 38 -4.74 -1.22 4.87
N ALA A 39 -5.41 -1.17 6.02
CA ALA A 39 -5.93 0.08 6.57
C ALA A 39 -4.80 1.03 7.01
N VAL A 40 -3.73 0.49 7.60
CA VAL A 40 -2.52 1.27 7.94
C VAL A 40 -1.87 1.80 6.67
N VAL A 41 -1.74 0.95 5.64
CA VAL A 41 -1.17 1.34 4.34
C VAL A 41 -1.99 2.44 3.68
N ALA A 42 -3.31 2.29 3.59
CA ALA A 42 -4.20 3.28 3.00
C ALA A 42 -4.09 4.62 3.74
N ARG A 43 -4.06 4.60 5.07
CA ARG A 43 -3.92 5.81 5.88
C ARG A 43 -2.59 6.52 5.65
N VAL A 44 -1.48 5.80 5.58
CA VAL A 44 -0.15 6.39 5.31
C VAL A 44 -0.06 6.95 3.89
N LEU A 45 -0.73 6.32 2.93
CA LEU A 45 -0.85 6.82 1.57
C LEU A 45 -1.86 7.98 1.43
N ASP A 46 -2.62 8.29 2.48
CA ASP A 46 -3.77 9.22 2.44
C ASP A 46 -4.80 8.82 1.35
N VAL A 47 -4.98 7.51 1.19
CA VAL A 47 -5.99 6.92 0.32
C VAL A 47 -7.20 6.56 1.18
N PRO A 48 -8.45 6.86 0.75
CA PRO A 48 -9.63 6.43 1.49
C PRO A 48 -9.57 4.92 1.75
N ALA A 49 -9.68 4.54 3.02
CA ALA A 49 -9.56 3.15 3.43
C ALA A 49 -10.71 2.33 2.82
N HIS A 50 -10.34 1.17 2.28
CA HIS A 50 -11.18 0.15 1.63
C HIS A 50 -11.45 0.36 0.12
N VAL A 51 -10.78 -0.48 -0.69
CA VAL A 51 -11.21 -0.82 -2.05
C VAL A 51 -11.70 -2.27 -1.98
N ASP A 52 -12.99 -2.49 -2.22
CA ASP A 52 -13.59 -3.82 -2.33
C ASP A 52 -12.87 -4.60 -3.44
N ASN A 53 -11.99 -5.55 -3.11
CA ASN A 53 -11.38 -6.46 -4.09
C ASN A 53 -12.32 -7.65 -4.37
N LYS A 54 -13.57 -7.35 -4.76
CA LYS A 54 -14.48 -8.37 -5.27
C LYS A 54 -13.96 -8.76 -6.64
N HIS A 55 -13.45 -9.99 -6.76
CA HIS A 55 -13.19 -10.58 -8.07
C HIS A 55 -14.53 -10.56 -8.81
N SER A 56 -14.61 -9.78 -9.88
CA SER A 56 -15.75 -9.87 -10.78
C SER A 56 -15.79 -11.31 -11.27
N ASP A 57 -16.91 -11.99 -11.10
CA ASP A 57 -17.07 -13.35 -11.60
C ASP A 57 -16.68 -13.37 -13.09
N HIS A 58 -15.57 -14.02 -13.39
CA HIS A 58 -15.14 -14.19 -14.77
C HIS A 58 -16.09 -15.19 -15.40
N VAL A 59 -17.09 -14.70 -16.12
CA VAL A 59 -18.00 -15.53 -16.91
C VAL A 59 -17.18 -16.07 -18.08
N ASP A 60 -16.93 -17.38 -18.12
CA ASP A 60 -16.37 -18.01 -19.31
C ASP A 60 -17.38 -17.92 -20.48
N GLU A 61 -16.94 -18.17 -21.72
CA GLU A 61 -17.83 -18.13 -22.91
C GLU A 61 -19.00 -19.14 -22.85
N THR A 62 -19.12 -19.94 -21.80
CA THR A 62 -20.21 -20.89 -21.54
C THR A 62 -21.17 -20.46 -20.42
N GLY A 63 -20.94 -19.31 -19.78
CA GLY A 63 -21.90 -18.68 -18.88
C GLY A 63 -21.92 -19.20 -17.43
N ARG A 64 -20.85 -19.86 -16.93
CA ARG A 64 -20.85 -20.41 -15.56
C ARG A 64 -19.95 -19.62 -14.60
N THR A 65 -20.51 -19.20 -13.46
CA THR A 65 -19.78 -18.64 -12.33
C THR A 65 -19.34 -19.76 -11.37
N HIS A 66 -18.06 -19.82 -10.99
CA HIS A 66 -17.56 -20.76 -9.99
C HIS A 66 -17.71 -20.15 -8.59
N ASP A 67 -18.81 -20.49 -7.91
CA ASP A 67 -18.96 -20.24 -6.47
C ASP A 67 -18.30 -21.40 -5.70
N THR A 68 -17.14 -21.16 -5.08
CA THR A 68 -16.36 -22.22 -4.40
C THR A 68 -16.72 -22.42 -2.93
N ASP A 69 -17.75 -21.76 -2.38
CA ASP A 69 -17.99 -21.86 -0.93
C ASP A 69 -19.46 -21.87 -0.50
N ARG A 70 -20.24 -22.89 -0.93
CA ARG A 70 -21.49 -23.26 -0.22
C ARG A 70 -21.93 -24.72 -0.39
N PRO A 71 -22.48 -25.37 0.66
CA PRO A 71 -23.13 -26.67 0.54
C PRO A 71 -24.54 -26.53 -0.08
N HIS A 72 -24.88 -27.44 -1.00
CA HIS A 72 -26.15 -27.47 -1.74
C HIS A 72 -27.40 -27.79 -0.89
N PRO A 73 -28.50 -27.06 -1.13
CA PRO A 73 -29.86 -27.60 -1.05
C PRO A 73 -30.67 -27.37 -2.36
N PRO A 74 -31.82 -28.06 -2.55
CA PRO A 74 -32.42 -28.19 -3.88
C PRO A 74 -33.36 -27.03 -4.29
N THR A 75 -33.22 -26.62 -5.55
CA THR A 75 -34.21 -26.14 -6.55
C THR A 75 -35.63 -25.77 -6.08
N GLN A 76 -36.09 -24.51 -6.25
CA GLN A 76 -36.79 -23.99 -7.47
C GLN A 76 -37.47 -22.60 -7.29
N ALA A 77 -37.51 -21.84 -8.41
CA ALA A 77 -38.54 -20.90 -8.90
C ALA A 77 -38.73 -19.48 -8.33
N GLY A 78 -38.57 -18.48 -9.22
CA GLY A 78 -39.32 -17.22 -9.23
C GLY A 78 -38.50 -15.92 -9.38
N GLN A 79 -38.43 -15.33 -10.58
CA GLN A 79 -38.11 -13.91 -10.78
C GLN A 79 -39.40 -13.08 -10.81
N PRO A 80 -39.38 -11.80 -10.39
CA PRO A 80 -39.48 -10.72 -11.38
C PRO A 80 -38.67 -9.42 -11.12
N THR A 81 -38.28 -8.84 -12.25
CA THR A 81 -37.88 -7.50 -12.75
C THR A 81 -37.93 -6.23 -11.87
N GLU A 82 -36.93 -5.32 -12.09
CA GLU A 82 -36.96 -3.84 -12.30
C GLU A 82 -35.71 -3.14 -11.65
N PRO A 83 -35.38 -1.86 -11.90
CA PRO A 83 -35.02 -1.15 -13.14
C PRO A 83 -33.61 -0.48 -13.06
N GLY A 84 -33.10 0.03 -14.19
CA GLY A 84 -31.70 0.41 -14.41
C GLY A 84 -31.11 1.55 -13.54
N LEU A 85 -29.80 1.42 -13.26
CA LEU A 85 -28.96 2.47 -12.69
C LEU A 85 -28.37 3.37 -13.80
N PRO A 86 -28.15 4.67 -13.55
CA PRO A 86 -27.67 5.62 -14.54
C PRO A 86 -26.16 5.52 -14.82
N ASP A 87 -25.82 6.02 -16.00
CA ASP A 87 -24.52 6.17 -16.66
C ASP A 87 -23.31 6.36 -15.74
N ALA A 88 -22.45 5.35 -15.66
CA ALA A 88 -21.13 5.40 -15.02
C ALA A 88 -20.14 6.15 -15.95
N ALA A 89 -20.35 7.45 -16.08
CA ALA A 89 -19.50 8.31 -16.86
C ALA A 89 -18.15 8.55 -16.12
N HIS A 90 -17.08 8.00 -16.72
CA HIS A 90 -15.66 8.42 -16.62
C HIS A 90 -14.86 8.10 -15.34
N HIS A 91 -14.28 6.88 -15.27
CA HIS A 91 -13.09 6.59 -14.45
C HIS A 91 -11.96 5.91 -15.25
N SER A 92 -11.69 6.36 -16.48
CA SER A 92 -10.46 5.96 -17.17
C SER A 92 -9.32 6.91 -16.78
N LEU A 93 -8.58 6.56 -15.74
CA LEU A 93 -7.28 7.17 -15.45
C LEU A 93 -6.24 6.50 -16.36
N ASP A 94 -5.55 7.28 -17.20
CA ASP A 94 -4.40 6.75 -17.95
C ASP A 94 -3.23 6.59 -16.98
N VAL A 95 -3.06 5.36 -16.49
CA VAL A 95 -2.02 4.95 -15.52
C VAL A 95 -0.59 5.26 -16.01
N ARG A 96 -0.41 5.55 -17.32
CA ARG A 96 0.90 5.86 -17.90
C ARG A 96 1.31 7.32 -17.76
N THR A 97 0.44 8.21 -17.29
CA THR A 97 0.67 9.66 -17.24
C THR A 97 0.31 10.28 -15.90
N THR A 98 0.68 9.66 -14.79
CA THR A 98 0.66 10.35 -13.49
C THR A 98 2.08 10.40 -12.96
N CYS A 99 2.66 11.60 -13.00
CA CYS A 99 3.76 11.99 -12.12
C CYS A 99 3.16 12.93 -11.07
N ASP A 100 2.50 12.37 -10.06
CA ASP A 100 1.79 13.12 -9.02
C ASP A 100 2.79 13.99 -8.24
N PRO A 101 2.75 15.33 -8.40
CA PRO A 101 3.72 16.21 -7.76
C PRO A 101 3.58 16.27 -6.24
N GLU A 102 2.43 15.93 -5.66
CA GLU A 102 2.24 15.90 -4.22
C GLU A 102 2.85 14.62 -3.64
N LEU A 103 2.56 13.48 -4.28
CA LEU A 103 3.11 12.20 -3.87
C LEU A 103 4.64 12.15 -3.96
N ARG A 104 5.22 12.82 -4.97
CA ARG A 104 6.68 12.95 -5.15
C ARG A 104 7.39 13.71 -4.04
N ARG A 105 6.71 14.67 -3.41
CA ARG A 105 7.22 15.50 -2.30
C ARG A 105 6.86 14.92 -0.94
N ALA A 106 6.04 13.87 -0.90
CA ALA A 106 5.56 13.31 0.33
C ALA A 106 6.70 12.62 1.10
N LEU A 107 6.82 12.95 2.38
CA LEU A 107 7.66 12.24 3.34
C LEU A 107 6.81 11.98 4.57
N ARG A 108 6.34 10.74 4.72
CA ARG A 108 5.42 10.35 5.79
C ARG A 108 5.87 9.08 6.46
N ARG A 109 5.50 8.91 7.73
CA ARG A 109 5.76 7.68 8.47
C ARG A 109 4.61 7.37 9.41
N ALA A 110 4.22 6.10 9.49
CA ALA A 110 3.28 5.67 10.51
C ALA A 110 3.82 6.02 11.90
N ALA A 111 2.93 6.38 12.81
CA ALA A 111 3.21 6.55 14.21
C ALA A 111 2.22 5.71 15.03
N TYR A 112 2.69 5.26 16.19
CA TYR A 112 1.92 4.46 17.13
C TYR A 112 2.10 5.09 18.50
N GLU A 113 1.05 5.74 19.00
CA GLU A 113 1.09 6.48 20.26
C GLU A 113 2.16 7.60 20.24
N GLY A 114 2.33 8.30 19.12
CA GLY A 114 3.34 9.34 18.94
C GLY A 114 4.74 8.83 18.62
N VAL A 115 4.95 7.51 18.60
CA VAL A 115 6.26 6.90 18.31
C VAL A 115 6.37 6.56 16.81
N PRO A 116 7.34 7.11 16.06
CA PRO A 116 7.51 6.81 14.64
C PRO A 116 7.86 5.33 14.38
N GLY A 117 7.06 4.66 13.55
CA GLY A 117 7.17 3.25 13.19
C GLY A 117 7.10 2.99 11.67
N HIS A 118 6.77 1.78 11.24
CA HIS A 118 6.58 1.48 9.81
C HIS A 118 5.09 1.24 9.49
N PRO A 119 4.65 1.50 8.25
CA PRO A 119 5.43 1.82 7.06
C PRO A 119 5.86 3.29 6.93
N ALA A 120 6.84 3.54 6.05
CA ALA A 120 7.33 4.87 5.70
C ALA A 120 7.13 5.16 4.21
N LEU A 121 6.45 6.26 3.87
CA LEU A 121 6.26 6.74 2.51
C LEU A 121 7.39 7.70 2.14
N ILE A 122 8.07 7.43 1.03
CA ILE A 122 9.18 8.21 0.53
C ILE A 122 8.91 8.60 -0.92
N GLY A 123 8.53 9.86 -1.12
CA GLY A 123 8.39 10.50 -2.42
C GLY A 123 9.71 10.59 -3.16
N ARG A 124 9.62 10.60 -4.50
CA ARG A 124 10.78 10.60 -5.41
C ARG A 124 11.77 11.72 -5.16
N ASP A 125 11.30 12.90 -4.76
CA ASP A 125 12.16 14.06 -4.52
C ASP A 125 13.10 13.84 -3.31
N HIS A 126 12.83 12.83 -2.48
CA HIS A 126 13.64 12.44 -1.32
C HIS A 126 14.63 11.31 -1.61
N TRP A 127 14.50 10.59 -2.73
CA TRP A 127 15.23 9.33 -2.96
C TRP A 127 16.75 9.51 -2.98
N GLU A 128 17.24 10.58 -3.60
CA GLU A 128 18.68 10.85 -3.66
C GLU A 128 19.27 11.03 -2.25
N GLY A 129 18.60 11.81 -1.40
CA GLY A 129 19.03 12.03 -0.02
C GLY A 129 18.92 10.78 0.86
N VAL A 130 17.88 9.96 0.66
CA VAL A 130 17.76 8.66 1.33
C VAL A 130 18.87 7.71 0.88
N VAL A 131 19.15 7.62 -0.42
CA VAL A 131 20.24 6.80 -0.98
C VAL A 131 21.61 7.21 -0.43
N ALA A 132 21.86 8.52 -0.32
CA ALA A 132 23.11 9.07 0.21
C ALA A 132 23.28 8.78 1.71
N SER A 133 22.21 8.88 2.49
CA SER A 133 22.25 8.69 3.96
C SER A 133 22.12 7.23 4.40
N ALA A 134 21.56 6.34 3.57
CA ALA A 134 21.37 4.92 3.84
C ALA A 134 22.69 4.13 3.84
N THR A 135 23.47 4.30 4.89
CA THR A 135 24.76 3.64 5.14
C THR A 135 24.65 2.63 6.28
N GLY A 136 25.44 1.55 6.21
CA GLY A 136 25.40 0.46 7.19
C GLY A 136 23.99 -0.09 7.42
N ASP A 137 23.57 -0.08 8.69
CA ASP A 137 22.26 -0.59 9.12
C ASP A 137 21.21 0.48 9.38
N HIS A 138 21.49 1.74 9.03
CA HIS A 138 20.62 2.85 9.43
C HIS A 138 19.47 3.14 8.48
N GLY A 139 19.34 2.42 7.35
CA GLY A 139 18.22 2.58 6.41
C GLY A 139 17.93 4.06 6.09
N ALA A 140 16.64 4.44 6.01
CA ALA A 140 16.24 5.83 5.86
C ALA A 140 16.22 6.62 7.20
N ARG A 141 16.57 5.99 8.34
CA ARG A 141 16.37 6.58 9.68
C ARG A 141 17.10 7.90 9.87
N THR A 142 18.33 8.00 9.34
CA THR A 142 19.10 9.24 9.37
C THR A 142 18.40 10.34 8.59
N TYR A 143 17.91 10.03 7.39
CA TYR A 143 17.18 10.98 6.55
C TYR A 143 15.95 11.56 7.26
N PHE A 144 15.11 10.69 7.84
CA PHE A 144 13.91 11.10 8.58
C PHE A 144 14.21 11.96 9.82
N ARG A 145 15.40 11.84 10.44
CA ARG A 145 15.79 12.70 11.57
C ARG A 145 16.18 14.10 11.15
N GLU A 146 16.67 14.25 9.94
CA GLU A 146 17.21 15.51 9.40
C GLU A 146 16.19 16.28 8.56
N HIS A 147 15.08 15.65 8.18
CA HIS A 147 14.06 16.22 7.31
C HIS A 147 12.70 16.23 8.00
N GLU A 148 11.98 17.35 7.85
CA GLU A 148 10.59 17.46 8.28
C GLU A 148 9.74 16.43 7.53
N HIS A 149 8.92 15.70 8.27
CA HIS A 149 8.07 14.65 7.74
C HIS A 149 6.79 14.56 8.56
N GLU A 150 5.75 14.05 7.93
CA GLU A 150 4.45 13.84 8.56
C GLU A 150 4.45 12.53 9.36
N LEU A 151 3.96 12.60 10.60
CA LEU A 151 3.64 11.42 11.40
C LEU A 151 2.15 11.11 11.26
N VAL A 152 1.84 9.91 10.79
CA VAL A 152 0.47 9.45 10.55
C VAL A 152 0.09 8.48 11.66
N GLU A 153 -0.77 8.90 12.59
CA GLU A 153 -1.19 8.05 13.70
C GLU A 153 -2.03 6.85 13.26
N CYS A 154 -1.55 5.67 13.65
CA CYS A 154 -2.09 4.36 13.30
C CYS A 154 -2.32 3.46 14.53
N GLY A 155 -2.20 3.98 15.75
CA GLY A 155 -2.34 3.21 17.00
C GLY A 155 -3.72 2.58 17.23
N ASP A 156 -4.76 3.09 16.56
CA ASP A 156 -6.11 2.49 16.53
C ASP A 156 -6.23 1.31 15.54
N LEU A 157 -5.25 1.13 14.65
CA LEU A 157 -5.27 0.10 13.60
C LEU A 157 -4.25 -1.02 13.84
N ALA A 158 -3.11 -0.70 14.42
CA ALA A 158 -2.02 -1.64 14.67
C ALA A 158 -1.17 -1.15 15.85
N THR A 159 -0.38 -2.05 16.42
CA THR A 159 0.58 -1.75 17.49
C THR A 159 1.92 -1.28 16.95
N GLY A 160 2.25 -1.67 15.72
CA GLY A 160 3.53 -1.33 15.08
C GLY A 160 4.73 -2.10 15.65
N ARG A 161 4.49 -3.16 16.43
CA ARG A 161 5.56 -4.03 16.96
C ARG A 161 6.01 -5.03 15.91
N ASP A 162 7.31 -5.12 15.74
CA ASP A 162 7.98 -6.19 15.02
C ASP A 162 8.03 -7.48 15.86
N ALA A 163 8.04 -8.62 15.17
CA ALA A 163 8.20 -9.93 15.78
C ALA A 163 9.57 -10.52 15.38
N ASP A 164 10.52 -10.45 16.30
CA ASP A 164 11.88 -11.00 16.14
C ASP A 164 11.92 -12.50 16.46
N THR A 165 10.96 -12.99 17.24
CA THR A 165 10.89 -14.36 17.75
C THR A 165 9.53 -15.01 17.48
N PRO A 166 9.46 -16.36 17.40
CA PRO A 166 8.20 -17.05 17.19
C PRO A 166 7.15 -16.79 18.27
N ASP A 167 7.57 -16.53 19.51
CA ASP A 167 6.66 -16.30 20.64
C ASP A 167 5.92 -14.96 20.53
N GLU A 168 6.50 -13.97 19.84
CA GLU A 168 5.92 -12.64 19.65
C GLU A 168 4.73 -12.64 18.68
N LEU A 169 4.63 -13.64 17.81
CA LEU A 169 3.53 -13.77 16.82
C LEU A 169 2.14 -13.98 17.47
N ASN A 170 2.10 -14.47 18.71
CA ASN A 170 0.83 -14.77 19.41
C ASN A 170 0.28 -13.60 20.23
N THR A 171 0.97 -12.45 20.24
CA THR A 171 0.62 -11.30 21.08
C THR A 171 -0.22 -10.22 20.37
N THR A 172 -0.50 -10.40 19.08
CA THR A 172 -1.03 -9.34 18.20
C THR A 172 -2.47 -9.57 17.73
N ARG A 173 -3.28 -10.30 18.50
CA ARG A 173 -4.64 -10.69 18.12
C ARG A 173 -5.71 -9.70 18.57
#